data_AF-A0A4S4BAD2-F1
#
_entry.id   AF-A0A4S4BAD2-F1
#
_cell.length_a   1.000
_cell.length_b   1.000
_cell.length_c   1.000
_cell.angle_alpha   90.00
_cell.angle_beta   90.00
_cell.angle_gamma   90.00
#
_symmetry.space_group_name_H-M   'P 1'
#
loop_
_entity.id
_entity.type
_entity.pdbx_description
1 polymer ?
#
loop_
_entity_poly.entity_id
_entity_poly.type
_entity_poly.pdbx_seq_one_letter_code
_entity_poly.pdbx_strand_id
1 'polypeptide(L)'
;MTRRKNQSQTTVNLNVLVVQVRRVLEPLTRGREVRWSVEQLPAVQGDPMLLLLWQALTELLVFLLEDTWEEPEPWIRIDAQVLFLVNLSSQQGMSALNL
;
A
#
# COMPACT_ATOMS: atom_id res chain seq x y z
N MET A 1 19.50 11.36 31.69
CA MET A 1 20.10 10.33 30.81
C MET A 1 19.01 9.86 29.85
N THR A 2 18.88 10.52 28.70
CA THR A 2 17.73 10.34 27.79
C THR A 2 18.07 9.26 26.76
N ARG A 3 17.50 8.06 26.91
CA ARG A 3 17.64 6.95 25.96
C ARG A 3 16.93 7.34 24.66
N ARG A 4 17.66 7.84 23.66
CA ARG A 4 17.12 7.99 22.30
C ARG A 4 16.70 6.60 21.81
N LYS A 5 15.39 6.38 21.64
CA LYS A 5 14.89 5.23 20.89
C LYS A 5 15.33 5.44 19.43
N ASN A 6 16.33 4.69 18.99
CA ASN A 6 16.56 4.51 17.57
C ASN A 6 15.38 3.69 17.04
N GLN A 7 14.50 4.34 16.28
CA GLN A 7 13.48 3.66 15.50
C GLN A 7 14.16 2.91 14.35
N SER A 8 14.09 1.59 14.35
CA SER A 8 14.59 0.71 13.30
C SER A 8 13.59 0.73 12.13
N GLN A 9 13.78 1.64 11.18
CA GLN A 9 13.00 1.63 9.94
C GLN A 9 13.13 0.27 9.24
N THR A 10 12.01 -0.44 9.11
CA THR A 10 11.96 -1.71 8.40
C THR A 10 11.38 -1.47 7.01
N THR A 11 12.04 -2.03 6.00
CA THR A 11 11.51 -2.03 4.63
C THR A 11 10.50 -3.16 4.50
N VAL A 12 9.28 -2.83 4.09
CA VAL A 12 8.19 -3.79 3.86
C VAL A 12 7.92 -3.87 2.37
N ASN A 13 8.01 -5.07 1.81
CA ASN A 13 7.60 -5.33 0.44
C ASN A 13 6.09 -5.59 0.39
N LEU A 14 5.33 -4.66 -0.20
CA LEU A 14 3.86 -4.76 -0.24
C LEU A 14 3.37 -5.94 -1.09
N ASN A 15 4.14 -6.40 -2.08
CA ASN A 15 3.77 -7.60 -2.84
C ASN A 15 3.71 -8.84 -1.94
N VAL A 16 4.70 -8.98 -1.06
CA VAL A 16 4.76 -10.11 -0.10
C VAL A 16 3.59 -10.03 0.87
N LEU A 17 3.27 -8.83 1.33
CA LEU A 17 2.17 -8.60 2.27
C LEU A 17 0.82 -8.99 1.66
N VAL A 18 0.55 -8.56 0.42
CA VAL A 18 -0.68 -8.91 -0.30
C VAL A 18 -0.79 -10.42 -0.52
N VAL A 19 0.31 -11.11 -0.85
CA VAL A 19 0.32 -12.58 -0.98
C VAL A 19 -0.03 -13.25 0.36
N GLN A 20 0.49 -12.75 1.48
CA GLN A 20 0.19 -13.29 2.81
C GLN A 20 -1.29 -13.10 3.16
N VAL A 21 -1.84 -11.90 2.94
CA VAL A 21 -3.27 -11.63 3.20
C VAL A 21 -4.15 -12.51 2.33
N ARG A 22 -3.87 -12.64 1.03
CA ARG A 22 -4.64 -13.51 0.13
C ARG A 22 -4.69 -14.97 0.62
N ARG A 23 -3.58 -15.51 1.10
CA ARG A 23 -3.54 -16.87 1.68
C ARG A 23 -4.44 -17.01 2.90
N VAL A 24 -4.50 -15.99 3.76
CA VAL A 24 -5.39 -15.97 4.93
C VAL A 24 -6.86 -15.92 4.51
N LEU A 25 -7.17 -15.28 3.37
CA LEU A 25 -8.52 -15.13 2.83
C LEU A 25 -8.96 -16.28 1.91
N GLU A 26 -8.08 -17.21 1.56
CA GLU A 26 -8.43 -18.40 0.75
C GLU A 26 -9.68 -19.15 1.26
N PRO A 27 -9.89 -19.35 2.59
CA PRO A 27 -11.11 -19.99 3.09
C PRO A 27 -12.40 -19.23 2.75
N LEU A 28 -12.36 -17.90 2.69
CA LEU A 28 -13.52 -17.05 2.36
C LEU A 28 -13.86 -17.07 0.87
N THR A 29 -12.89 -17.42 0.03
CA THR A 29 -13.06 -17.56 -1.42
C THR A 29 -13.28 -19.01 -1.85
N ARG A 30 -13.32 -19.96 -0.92
CA ARG A 30 -13.46 -21.38 -1.22
C ARG A 30 -14.79 -21.64 -1.95
N GLY A 31 -14.71 -22.30 -3.11
CA GLY A 31 -15.88 -22.61 -3.94
C GLY A 31 -16.35 -21.45 -4.81
N ARG A 32 -15.64 -20.32 -4.80
CA ARG A 32 -15.86 -19.18 -5.70
C ARG A 32 -14.60 -18.92 -6.51
N GLU A 33 -14.76 -18.64 -7.80
CA GLU A 33 -13.63 -18.31 -8.67
C GLU A 33 -13.40 -16.79 -8.69
N VAL A 34 -12.70 -16.28 -7.68
CA VAL A 34 -12.31 -14.87 -7.62
C VAL A 34 -11.04 -14.66 -8.44
N ARG A 35 -11.10 -13.82 -9.47
CA ARG A 35 -9.93 -13.44 -10.26
C ARG A 35 -9.16 -12.34 -9.53
N TRP A 36 -7.84 -12.48 -9.46
CA TRP A 36 -6.95 -11.51 -8.82
C TRP A 36 -5.95 -10.96 -9.84
N SER A 37 -5.82 -9.64 -9.91
CA SER A 37 -4.68 -8.97 -10.54
C SER A 37 -3.95 -8.14 -9.50
N VAL A 38 -2.66 -8.41 -9.30
CA VAL A 38 -1.80 -7.63 -8.41
C VAL A 38 -0.68 -7.06 -9.27
N GLU A 39 -0.74 -5.76 -9.52
CA GLU A 39 0.32 -5.03 -10.19
C GLU A 39 1.53 -4.91 -9.28
N GLN A 40 2.68 -4.51 -9.82
CA GLN A 40 3.91 -4.39 -9.03
C GLN A 40 3.76 -3.30 -7.96
N LEU A 41 3.72 -3.72 -6.69
CA LEU A 41 3.59 -2.80 -5.55
C LEU A 41 4.96 -2.33 -5.05
N PRO A 42 5.08 -1.08 -4.54
CA PRO A 42 6.34 -0.56 -4.03
C PRO A 42 6.73 -1.21 -2.70
N ALA A 43 8.00 -1.04 -2.33
CA ALA A 43 8.44 -1.26 -0.96
C ALA A 43 8.29 0.05 -0.16
N VAL A 44 7.79 -0.05 1.07
CA VAL A 44 7.57 1.10 1.96
C VAL A 44 8.43 0.97 3.21
N GLN A 45 8.88 2.10 3.77
CA GLN A 45 9.63 2.12 5.03
C GLN A 45 8.70 2.46 6.19
N GLY A 46 8.80 1.70 7.29
CA GLY A 46 8.04 1.99 8.50
C GLY A 46 8.54 1.18 9.70
N ASP A 47 8.34 1.71 10.89
CA ASP A 47 8.70 1.10 12.17
C ASP A 47 7.53 1.38 13.11
N PRO A 48 6.64 0.46 13.52
CA PRO A 48 6.39 -0.95 13.22
C PRO A 48 5.12 -1.13 12.35
N MET A 49 5.12 -0.60 11.12
CA MET A 49 3.93 -0.55 10.25
C MET A 49 3.45 -1.90 9.72
N LEU A 50 4.25 -2.97 9.80
CA LEU A 50 3.90 -4.24 9.16
C LEU A 50 2.58 -4.81 9.68
N LEU A 51 2.36 -4.82 11.00
CA LEU A 51 1.13 -5.35 11.59
C LEU A 51 -0.09 -4.49 11.26
N LEU A 52 0.07 -3.16 11.29
CA LEU A 52 -1.02 -2.23 10.96
C LEU A 52 -1.39 -2.30 9.48
N LEU A 53 -0.41 -2.34 8.58
CA LEU A 53 -0.63 -2.49 7.14
C LEU A 53 -1.24 -3.86 6.82
N TRP A 54 -0.77 -4.93 7.46
CA TRP A 54 -1.35 -6.26 7.32
C TRP A 54 -2.82 -6.27 7.72
N GLN A 55 -3.15 -5.72 8.89
CA GLN A 55 -4.50 -5.67 9.41
C GLN A 55 -5.41 -4.83 8.49
N ALA A 56 -4.97 -3.62 8.12
CA ALA A 56 -5.73 -2.74 7.25
C ALA A 56 -6.02 -3.37 5.88
N LEU A 57 -5.01 -4.03 5.28
CA LEU A 57 -5.21 -4.76 4.01
C LEU A 57 -6.17 -5.94 4.17
N THR A 58 -6.10 -6.65 5.31
CA THR A 58 -7.00 -7.78 5.57
C THR A 58 -8.44 -7.30 5.69
N GLU A 59 -8.71 -6.27 6.50
CA GLU A 59 -10.05 -5.70 6.67
C GLU A 59 -10.62 -5.19 5.35
N LEU A 60 -9.81 -4.46 4.56
CA LEU A 60 -10.24 -3.96 3.26
C LEU A 60 -10.58 -5.09 2.28
N LEU A 61 -9.73 -6.12 2.19
CA LEU A 61 -9.96 -7.23 1.27
C LEU A 61 -11.12 -8.14 1.71
N VAL A 62 -11.38 -8.28 3.01
CA VAL A 62 -12.59 -8.96 3.50
C VAL A 62 -13.82 -8.23 3.03
N PHE A 63 -13.89 -6.92 3.26
CA PHE A 63 -15.02 -6.10 2.83
C PHE A 63 -15.27 -6.19 1.32
N LEU A 64 -14.20 -6.11 0.51
CA LEU A 64 -14.31 -6.26 -0.94
C LEU A 64 -14.79 -7.66 -1.36
N LEU A 65 -14.34 -8.72 -0.68
CA LEU A 65 -14.80 -10.08 -0.98
C LEU A 65 -16.27 -10.29 -0.65
N GLU A 66 -16.75 -9.70 0.44
CA GLU A 66 -18.17 -9.73 0.81
C GLU A 66 -19.02 -8.97 -0.21
N ASP A 67 -18.58 -7.79 -0.66
CA ASP A 67 -19.26 -6.99 -1.68
C ASP A 67 -19.37 -7.74 -3.02
N THR A 68 -18.39 -8.57 -3.34
CA THR A 68 -18.40 -9.35 -4.58
C THR A 68 -19.37 -10.54 -4.59
N TRP A 69 -20.13 -10.81 -3.52
CA TRP A 69 -20.87 -12.08 -3.36
C TRP A 69 -21.87 -12.38 -4.50
N GLU A 70 -22.53 -11.35 -5.02
CA GLU A 70 -23.53 -11.48 -6.09
C GLU A 70 -22.91 -11.46 -7.50
N GLU A 71 -21.61 -11.15 -7.59
CA GLU A 71 -20.91 -11.10 -8.86
C GLU A 71 -20.52 -12.53 -9.32
N PRO A 72 -20.90 -12.94 -10.55
CA PRO A 72 -20.64 -14.29 -11.05
C PRO A 72 -19.16 -14.55 -11.36
N GLU A 73 -18.41 -13.53 -11.75
CA GLU A 73 -16.97 -13.60 -12.03
C GLU A 73 -16.24 -12.39 -11.42
N PRO A 74 -16.11 -12.32 -10.09
CA PRO A 74 -15.55 -11.15 -9.44
C PRO A 74 -14.06 -11.00 -9.75
N TRP A 75 -13.64 -9.79 -10.08
CA TRP A 75 -12.27 -9.45 -10.39
C TRP A 75 -11.75 -8.36 -9.45
N ILE A 76 -10.77 -8.70 -8.62
CA ILE A 76 -10.13 -7.77 -7.69
C ILE A 76 -8.77 -7.36 -8.27
N ARG A 77 -8.57 -6.06 -8.46
CA ARG A 77 -7.30 -5.45 -8.88
C ARG A 77 -6.66 -4.69 -7.73
N ILE A 78 -5.37 -4.91 -7.51
CA ILE A 78 -4.56 -4.19 -6.53
C ILE A 78 -3.39 -3.53 -7.25
N ASP A 79 -3.31 -2.20 -7.16
CA ASP A 79 -2.17 -1.41 -7.64
C ASP A 79 -1.81 -0.30 -6.65
N ALA A 80 -0.70 0.38 -6.91
CA ALA A 80 -0.20 1.47 -6.07
C ALA A 80 0.09 2.71 -6.93
N GLN A 81 -0.48 3.84 -6.53
CA GLN A 81 -0.20 5.12 -7.15
C GLN A 81 0.80 5.90 -6.28
N VAL A 82 2.02 6.08 -6.78
CA VAL A 82 3.03 6.93 -6.13
C VAL A 82 2.80 8.37 -6.55
N LEU A 83 2.27 9.19 -5.64
CA LEU A 83 2.13 10.62 -5.87
C LEU A 83 3.50 11.30 -5.76
N PHE A 84 4.07 11.68 -6.89
CA PHE A 84 5.24 12.57 -6.91
C PHE A 84 4.76 14.00 -6.69
N LEU A 85 4.98 14.54 -5.48
CA LEU A 85 4.83 15.97 -5.24
C LEU A 85 6.00 16.69 -5.92
N VAL A 86 5.74 17.30 -7.08
CA VAL A 86 6.71 18.20 -7.74
C VAL A 86 6.79 19.49 -6.92
N ASN A 87 7.93 19.75 -6.30
CA ASN A 87 8.16 21.00 -5.57
C ASN A 87 8.52 22.11 -6.58
N LEU A 88 7.55 22.97 -6.91
CA LEU A 88 7.76 24.17 -7.72
C LEU A 88 8.42 25.28 -6.88
N SER A 89 9.69 25.07 -6.52
CA SER A 89 10.51 26.06 -5.82
C SER A 89 11.71 26.45 -6.66
N SER A 90 11.49 27.04 -7.84
CA SER A 90 12.51 27.73 -8.62
C SER A 90 11.84 28.63 -9.66
N GLN A 91 11.82 29.93 -9.40
CA GLN A 91 11.93 31.06 -10.35
C GLN A 91 11.31 32.31 -9.70
N GLN A 92 12.12 33.05 -8.91
CA GLN A 92 12.23 34.51 -8.91
C GLN A 92 13.07 34.97 -7.71
N GLY A 93 14.38 34.84 -7.86
CA GLY A 93 15.36 35.56 -7.07
C GLY A 93 16.41 36.11 -8.03
N MET A 94 16.50 37.43 -8.08
CA MET A 94 17.63 38.23 -8.60
C MET A 94 17.72 38.43 -10.12
N SER A 95 17.04 39.48 -10.62
CA SER A 95 17.74 40.47 -11.44
C SER A 95 17.94 41.73 -10.62
N ALA A 96 19.06 41.78 -9.90
CA ALA A 96 19.73 43.05 -9.66
C ALA A 96 20.33 43.49 -11.00
N LEU A 97 19.75 44.50 -11.62
CA LEU A 97 20.45 45.31 -12.60
C LEU A 97 20.36 46.76 -12.13
N ASN A 98 21.51 47.23 -11.64
CA ASN A 98 21.86 48.63 -11.58
C ASN A 98 21.44 49.32 -12.88
N LEU A 99 20.73 50.45 -12.75
CA LEU A 99 21.08 51.76 -13.30
C LEU A 99 20.18 52.82 -12.66
#